data_AF-B7VNP7-F1
#
_entry.id   AF-B7VNP7-F1
#
_cell.length_a   1.000
_cell.length_b   1.000
_cell.length_c   1.000
_cell.angle_alpha   90.00
_cell.angle_beta   90.00
_cell.angle_gamma   90.00
#
_symmetry.space_group_name_H-M   'P 1'
#
loop_
_entity.id
_entity.type
_entity.pdbx_description
1 polymer ?
#
loop_
_entity_poly.entity_id
_entity_poly.type
_entity_poly.pdbx_seq_one_letter_code
_entity_poly.pdbx_strand_id
1 'polypeptide(L)'
;MSSNSNNRHELVEKNVGLLAILIVIAISFGALVEITPLIFQKQTTEPVENLRVYSALEMEGRDIYIREGCNVCHSQMIRPFRSETERYGHYSVAGESVWEHPFLWGSKRTGPDLARVGDRYSDEWHRVHLIDPRELVPESNMPGFPWLAENVLDGKLTQQKLELFRNQFGVPYTDEQIANAKQDVEGKTEMDAIIAYLQSLGHAMK
;
A
#
# COMPACT_ATOMS: atom_id res chain seq x y z
N MET A 1 -10.14 -15.77 63.44
CA MET A 1 -9.55 -15.66 62.08
C MET A 1 -10.70 -15.43 61.12
N SER A 2 -10.98 -14.17 60.78
CA SER A 2 -12.08 -13.83 59.88
C SER A 2 -11.56 -13.86 58.45
N SER A 3 -11.69 -14.99 57.76
CA SER A 3 -11.43 -15.06 56.31
C SER A 3 -12.67 -14.55 55.57
N ASN A 4 -12.88 -13.25 55.60
CA ASN A 4 -13.94 -12.61 54.84
C ASN A 4 -13.31 -11.69 53.80
N SER A 5 -12.61 -12.28 52.83
CA SER A 5 -12.32 -11.58 51.57
C SER A 5 -13.41 -12.00 50.59
N ASN A 6 -14.40 -11.14 50.40
CA ASN A 6 -15.39 -11.26 49.32
C ASN A 6 -14.70 -10.94 47.97
N ASN A 7 -13.62 -11.67 47.66
CA ASN A 7 -12.76 -11.39 46.52
C ASN A 7 -13.37 -12.01 45.27
N ARG A 8 -14.26 -11.24 44.62
CA ARG A 8 -14.96 -11.67 43.41
C ARG A 8 -14.01 -11.97 42.24
N HIS A 9 -12.74 -11.52 42.30
CA HIS A 9 -11.72 -11.89 41.31
C HIS A 9 -11.30 -13.35 41.39
N GLU A 10 -11.33 -13.96 42.58
CA GLU A 10 -10.95 -15.36 42.78
C GLU A 10 -11.81 -16.32 41.92
N LEU A 11 -13.08 -15.96 41.70
CA LEU A 11 -13.99 -16.69 40.81
C LEU A 11 -13.52 -16.66 39.34
N VAL A 12 -12.89 -15.58 38.90
CA VAL A 12 -12.38 -15.47 37.53
C VAL A 12 -11.04 -16.19 37.41
N GLU A 13 -10.13 -15.98 38.36
CA GLU A 13 -8.77 -16.54 38.34
C GLU A 13 -8.76 -18.08 38.40
N LYS A 14 -9.70 -18.69 39.13
CA LYS A 14 -9.81 -20.14 39.25
C LYS A 14 -10.54 -20.82 38.10
N ASN A 15 -11.22 -20.07 37.25
CA ASN A 15 -12.01 -20.60 36.14
C ASN A 15 -11.41 -20.19 34.79
N VAL A 16 -10.56 -21.05 34.23
CA VAL A 16 -9.85 -20.80 32.95
C VAL A 16 -10.81 -20.43 31.81
N GLY A 17 -11.98 -21.08 31.71
CA GLY A 17 -12.97 -20.76 30.68
C GLY A 17 -13.59 -19.36 30.85
N LEU A 18 -13.91 -18.97 32.09
CA LEU A 18 -14.44 -17.63 32.39
C LEU A 18 -13.38 -16.55 32.11
N LEU A 19 -12.14 -16.79 32.54
CA LEU A 19 -11.02 -15.89 32.26
C LEU A 19 -10.79 -15.72 30.75
N ALA A 20 -10.81 -16.80 29.97
CA ALA A 20 -10.65 -16.75 28.52
C ALA A 20 -11.75 -15.90 27.85
N ILE A 21 -13.01 -16.08 28.23
CA ILE A 21 -14.13 -15.29 27.70
C ILE A 21 -13.95 -13.80 28.03
N LEU A 22 -13.59 -13.47 29.27
CA LEU A 22 -13.39 -12.08 29.69
C LEU A 22 -12.22 -11.42 28.96
N ILE A 23 -11.13 -12.17 28.69
CA ILE A 23 -10.00 -11.67 27.88
C ILE A 23 -10.47 -11.36 26.46
N VAL A 24 -11.20 -12.26 25.80
CA VAL A 24 -11.73 -12.04 24.44
C VAL A 24 -12.60 -10.79 24.40
N ILE A 25 -13.51 -10.61 25.37
CA ILE A 25 -14.35 -9.41 25.48
C ILE A 25 -13.49 -8.16 25.67
N ALA A 26 -12.52 -8.21 26.60
CA ALA A 26 -11.67 -7.06 26.90
C ALA A 26 -10.86 -6.58 25.70
N ILE A 27 -10.21 -7.50 24.95
CA ILE A 27 -9.43 -7.14 23.76
C ILE A 27 -10.32 -6.68 22.59
N SER A 28 -11.56 -7.18 22.50
CA SER A 28 -12.48 -6.83 21.42
C SER A 28 -12.90 -5.36 21.47
N PHE A 29 -12.94 -4.74 22.65
CA PHE A 29 -13.27 -3.31 22.78
C PHE A 29 -12.28 -2.41 22.03
N GLY A 30 -10.99 -2.75 22.01
CA GLY A 30 -9.99 -1.98 21.25
C GLY A 30 -10.31 -1.98 19.75
N ALA A 31 -10.51 -3.17 19.18
CA ALA A 31 -10.86 -3.32 17.77
C ALA A 31 -12.19 -2.62 17.42
N LEU A 32 -13.21 -2.72 18.28
CA LEU A 32 -14.51 -2.08 18.06
C LEU A 32 -14.42 -0.55 18.07
N VAL A 33 -13.61 0.04 18.95
CA VAL A 33 -13.49 1.50 19.06
C VAL A 33 -12.57 2.08 17.97
N GLU A 34 -11.53 1.36 17.56
CA GLU A 34 -10.56 1.86 16.58
C GLU A 34 -10.92 1.54 15.13
N ILE A 35 -11.41 0.33 14.82
CA ILE A 35 -11.62 -0.12 13.44
C ILE A 35 -13.03 0.21 12.96
N THR A 36 -14.06 -0.09 13.77
CA THR A 36 -15.45 0.03 13.33
C THR A 36 -15.83 1.44 12.86
N PRO A 37 -15.46 2.54 13.56
CA PRO A 37 -15.78 3.88 13.09
C PRO A 37 -15.14 4.23 11.74
N LEU A 38 -13.91 3.75 11.47
CA LEU A 38 -13.18 4.04 10.23
C LEU A 38 -13.86 3.45 8.99
N ILE A 39 -14.59 2.33 9.14
CA ILE A 39 -15.36 1.70 8.04
C ILE A 39 -16.50 2.61 7.58
N PHE A 40 -17.00 3.49 8.44
CA PHE A 40 -18.14 4.37 8.14
C PHE A 40 -17.74 5.85 7.97
N GLN A 41 -16.47 6.19 8.17
CA GLN A 41 -15.98 7.55 8.07
C GLN A 41 -15.66 7.91 6.62
N LYS A 42 -16.48 8.77 6.03
CA LYS A 42 -16.33 9.24 4.63
C LYS A 42 -14.91 9.69 4.27
N GLN A 43 -14.23 10.37 5.20
CA GLN A 43 -12.85 10.86 4.99
C GLN A 43 -11.84 9.74 4.71
N THR A 44 -12.09 8.51 5.15
CA THR A 44 -11.21 7.35 4.95
C THR A 44 -11.73 6.35 3.92
N THR A 45 -12.96 6.54 3.42
CA THR A 45 -13.61 5.61 2.49
C THR A 45 -13.91 6.22 1.11
N GLU A 46 -13.95 7.55 0.99
CA GLU A 46 -14.23 8.23 -0.28
C GLU A 46 -12.92 8.66 -0.96
N PRO A 47 -12.75 8.36 -2.27
CA PRO A 47 -11.59 8.80 -3.03
C PRO A 47 -11.53 10.32 -3.12
N VAL A 48 -10.32 10.88 -3.27
CA VAL A 48 -10.19 12.27 -3.72
C VAL A 48 -10.72 12.43 -5.15
N GLU A 49 -11.22 13.63 -5.47
CA GLU A 49 -11.95 13.90 -6.72
C GLU A 49 -11.20 13.48 -8.00
N ASN A 50 -9.87 13.69 -8.03
CA ASN A 50 -9.02 13.39 -9.19
C ASN A 50 -8.37 12.01 -9.15
N LEU A 51 -8.77 11.12 -8.23
CA LEU A 51 -8.21 9.78 -8.16
C LEU A 51 -8.75 8.93 -9.31
N ARG A 52 -7.84 8.43 -10.17
CA ARG A 52 -8.18 7.41 -11.17
C ARG A 52 -7.69 6.05 -10.73
N VAL A 53 -8.33 5.00 -11.26
CA VAL A 53 -7.85 3.63 -11.08
C VAL A 53 -6.48 3.46 -11.74
N TYR A 54 -5.69 2.52 -11.23
CA TYR A 54 -4.46 2.11 -11.90
C TYR A 54 -4.79 1.49 -13.25
N SER A 55 -3.95 1.73 -14.26
CA SER A 55 -3.96 0.92 -15.48
C SER A 55 -3.53 -0.52 -15.15
N ALA A 56 -3.80 -1.46 -16.07
CA ALA A 56 -3.36 -2.84 -15.92
C ALA A 56 -1.84 -2.94 -15.66
N LEU A 57 -1.04 -2.13 -16.38
CA LEU A 57 0.42 -2.11 -16.24
C LEU A 57 0.88 -1.53 -14.90
N GLU A 58 0.26 -0.44 -14.44
CA GLU A 58 0.52 0.14 -13.11
C GLU A 58 0.14 -0.85 -11.99
N MET A 59 -0.94 -1.61 -12.17
CA MET A 59 -1.37 -2.63 -11.21
C MET A 59 -0.36 -3.78 -11.11
N GLU A 60 0.17 -4.27 -12.22
CA GLU A 60 1.26 -5.26 -12.19
C GLU A 60 2.54 -4.66 -11.57
N GLY A 61 2.87 -3.41 -11.90
CA GLY A 61 4.01 -2.69 -11.32
C GLY A 61 3.92 -2.54 -9.81
N ARG A 62 2.72 -2.28 -9.29
CA ARG A 62 2.44 -2.24 -7.85
C ARG A 62 2.70 -3.57 -7.17
N ASP A 63 2.29 -4.67 -7.78
CA ASP A 63 2.52 -6.00 -7.19
C ASP A 63 3.99 -6.41 -7.28
N ILE A 64 4.72 -5.96 -8.31
CA ILE A 64 6.18 -6.08 -8.38
C ILE A 64 6.83 -5.26 -7.25
N TYR A 65 6.39 -4.02 -7.01
CA TYR A 65 6.87 -3.19 -5.89
C TYR A 65 6.69 -3.88 -4.54
N ILE A 66 5.57 -4.60 -4.35
CA ILE A 66 5.31 -5.42 -3.16
C ILE A 66 6.24 -6.64 -3.13
N ARG A 67 6.36 -7.38 -4.23
CA ARG A 67 7.19 -8.59 -4.34
C ARG A 67 8.66 -8.32 -4.05
N GLU A 68 9.18 -7.20 -4.53
CA GLU A 68 10.56 -6.76 -4.32
C GLU A 68 10.80 -6.12 -2.94
N GLY A 69 9.75 -5.97 -2.12
CA GLY A 69 9.87 -5.44 -0.77
C GLY A 69 10.27 -3.96 -0.72
N CYS A 70 9.97 -3.18 -1.76
CA CYS A 70 10.34 -1.76 -1.82
C CYS A 70 9.74 -0.97 -0.62
N ASN A 71 8.55 -1.38 -0.17
CA ASN A 71 7.86 -0.85 1.01
C ASN A 71 8.61 -1.03 2.35
N VAL A 72 9.64 -1.89 2.40
CA VAL A 72 10.50 -2.06 3.58
C VAL A 72 11.50 -0.91 3.71
N CYS A 73 11.85 -0.25 2.60
CA CYS A 73 12.82 0.84 2.56
C CYS A 73 12.17 2.21 2.27
N HIS A 74 11.05 2.22 1.55
CA HIS A 74 10.37 3.42 1.09
C HIS A 74 8.96 3.50 1.67
N SER A 75 8.61 4.66 2.21
CA SER A 75 7.23 4.96 2.59
C SER A 75 6.47 5.61 1.45
N GLN A 76 5.15 5.48 1.48
CA GLN A 76 4.22 6.24 0.65
C GLN A 76 3.20 6.94 1.55
N MET A 77 3.68 7.80 2.45
CA MET A 77 2.85 8.55 3.39
C MET A 77 3.62 9.77 3.89
N ILE A 78 3.35 10.93 3.29
CA ILE A 78 3.98 12.20 3.66
C ILE A 78 3.23 12.79 4.85
N ARG A 79 3.95 13.07 5.93
CA ARG A 79 3.36 13.63 7.17
C ARG A 79 3.10 15.14 7.02
N PRO A 80 2.11 15.70 7.73
CA PRO A 80 1.72 17.11 7.64
C PRO A 80 2.68 18.04 8.42
N PHE A 81 3.99 17.91 8.18
CA PHE A 81 5.01 18.81 8.71
C PHE A 81 5.63 19.60 7.57
N ARG A 82 5.92 20.89 7.83
CA ARG A 82 6.54 21.77 6.83
C ARG A 82 7.78 21.17 6.17
N SER A 83 8.67 20.56 6.95
CA SER A 83 9.90 19.95 6.43
C SER A 83 9.66 18.74 5.53
N GLU A 84 8.57 17.99 5.76
CA GLU A 84 8.20 16.89 4.86
C GLU A 84 7.55 17.43 3.59
N THR A 85 6.69 18.45 3.72
CA THR A 85 6.01 19.01 2.56
C THR A 85 6.97 19.74 1.62
N GLU A 86 8.00 20.43 2.16
CA GLU A 86 9.05 21.05 1.35
C GLU A 86 9.91 20.00 0.62
N ARG A 87 10.09 18.81 1.21
CA ARG A 87 10.91 17.74 0.62
C ARG A 87 10.15 16.89 -0.40
N TYR A 88 8.93 16.50 -0.05
CA TYR A 88 8.16 15.48 -0.77
C TYR A 88 6.88 16.00 -1.42
N GLY A 89 6.47 17.26 -1.19
CA GLY A 89 5.24 17.82 -1.74
C GLY A 89 4.06 17.72 -0.77
N HIS A 90 2.83 17.93 -1.26
CA HIS A 90 1.64 17.96 -0.39
C HIS A 90 1.54 16.69 0.48
N TYR A 91 1.21 16.87 1.76
CA TYR A 91 1.04 15.75 2.69
C TYR A 91 0.00 14.75 2.18
N SER A 92 0.16 13.48 2.53
CA SER A 92 -0.75 12.43 2.07
C SER A 92 -2.12 12.57 2.75
N VAL A 93 -3.18 12.34 1.98
CA VAL A 93 -4.56 12.34 2.48
C VAL A 93 -5.17 10.96 2.30
N ALA A 94 -6.07 10.58 3.21
CA ALA A 94 -6.62 9.22 3.26
C ALA A 94 -7.32 8.82 1.95
N GLY A 95 -8.00 9.76 1.30
CA GLY A 95 -8.69 9.56 0.02
C GLY A 95 -7.79 9.11 -1.14
N GLU A 96 -6.46 9.23 -1.05
CA GLU A 96 -5.55 8.77 -2.11
C GLU A 96 -5.29 7.26 -2.07
N SER A 97 -5.51 6.63 -0.92
CA SER A 97 -5.19 5.21 -0.68
C SER A 97 -6.43 4.33 -0.54
N VAL A 98 -7.62 4.85 -0.86
CA VAL A 98 -8.88 4.11 -0.66
C VAL A 98 -8.98 2.84 -1.51
N TRP A 99 -8.23 2.75 -2.61
CA TRP A 99 -8.16 1.59 -3.49
C TRP A 99 -6.86 0.77 -3.32
N GLU A 100 -6.05 1.08 -2.30
CA GLU A 100 -4.81 0.37 -2.02
C GLU A 100 -5.07 -0.88 -1.18
N HIS A 101 -5.02 -2.05 -1.82
CA HIS A 101 -5.20 -3.35 -1.15
C HIS A 101 -3.97 -4.25 -1.37
N PRO A 102 -3.08 -4.42 -0.36
CA PRO A 102 -3.03 -3.71 0.92
C PRO A 102 -2.51 -2.26 0.78
N PHE A 103 -2.65 -1.46 1.83
CA PHE A 103 -2.03 -0.12 1.87
C PHE A 103 -0.49 -0.21 1.88
N LEU A 104 0.19 0.79 1.29
CA LEU A 104 1.66 0.85 1.16
C LEU A 104 2.31 2.03 1.91
N TRP A 105 1.63 2.51 2.95
CA TRP A 105 2.14 3.52 3.89
C TRP A 105 3.30 2.92 4.69
N GLY A 106 4.53 3.01 4.17
CA GLY A 106 5.68 2.35 4.79
C GLY A 106 5.90 2.74 6.27
N SER A 107 6.58 1.85 6.99
CA SER A 107 6.91 2.00 8.42
C SER A 107 8.36 2.43 8.68
N LYS A 108 9.16 2.51 7.61
CA LYS A 108 10.58 2.87 7.65
C LYS A 108 10.95 3.68 6.41
N ARG A 109 11.96 4.54 6.56
CA ARG A 109 12.61 5.29 5.47
C ARG A 109 14.10 5.04 5.48
N THR A 110 14.52 3.96 4.82
CA THR A 110 15.93 3.76 4.44
C THR A 110 16.23 4.60 3.21
N GLY A 111 15.31 4.58 2.23
CA GLY A 111 15.26 5.51 1.11
C GLY A 111 14.20 6.60 1.32
N PRO A 112 14.08 7.55 0.37
CA PRO A 112 13.10 8.64 0.43
C PRO A 112 11.64 8.15 0.38
N ASP A 113 10.70 9.01 0.78
CA ASP A 113 9.27 8.76 0.55
C ASP A 113 8.93 8.86 -0.94
N LEU A 114 8.06 7.98 -1.43
CA LEU A 114 7.69 7.84 -2.84
C LEU A 114 6.26 8.30 -3.15
N ALA A 115 5.47 8.77 -2.18
CA ALA A 115 4.05 9.11 -2.39
C ALA A 115 3.80 10.19 -3.46
N ARG A 116 4.84 10.91 -3.88
CA ARG A 116 4.80 11.99 -4.88
C ARG A 116 5.95 11.89 -5.87
N VAL A 117 6.46 10.69 -6.13
CA VAL A 117 7.59 10.51 -7.05
C VAL A 117 7.19 10.67 -8.51
N GLY A 118 5.90 10.52 -8.85
CA GLY A 118 5.41 10.66 -10.20
C GLY A 118 5.79 12.01 -10.84
N ASP A 119 6.31 11.95 -12.07
CA ASP A 119 6.89 13.04 -12.86
C ASP A 119 8.11 13.76 -12.24
N ARG A 120 8.62 13.34 -11.08
CA ARG A 120 9.86 13.93 -10.52
C ARG A 120 11.11 13.51 -11.29
N TYR A 121 11.09 12.31 -11.84
CA TYR A 121 12.18 11.72 -12.60
C TYR A 121 11.64 11.13 -13.90
N SER A 122 12.47 11.08 -14.94
CA SER A 122 12.09 10.44 -16.20
C SER A 122 12.06 8.92 -16.06
N ASP A 123 11.33 8.24 -16.94
CA ASP A 123 11.31 6.78 -17.01
C ASP A 123 12.72 6.20 -17.19
N GLU A 124 13.56 6.87 -17.98
CA GLU A 124 14.95 6.45 -18.17
C GLU A 124 15.78 6.59 -16.89
N TRP A 125 15.56 7.65 -16.10
CA TRP A 125 16.21 7.78 -14.80
C TRP A 125 15.79 6.64 -13.88
N HIS A 126 14.50 6.30 -13.84
CA HIS A 126 14.02 5.16 -13.05
C HIS A 126 14.62 3.85 -13.53
N ARG A 127 14.73 3.63 -14.84
CA ARG A 127 15.31 2.42 -15.43
C ARG A 127 16.76 2.23 -15.02
N VAL A 128 17.60 3.25 -15.21
CA VAL A 128 19.02 3.20 -14.82
C VAL A 128 19.15 3.04 -13.31
N HIS A 129 18.40 3.83 -12.52
CA HIS A 129 18.44 3.76 -11.07
C HIS A 129 18.02 2.39 -10.53
N LEU A 130 17.02 1.74 -11.12
CA LEU A 130 16.56 0.42 -10.68
C LEU A 130 17.55 -0.69 -11.08
N ILE A 131 18.24 -0.57 -12.21
CA ILE A 131 19.28 -1.54 -12.63
C ILE A 131 20.48 -1.46 -11.67
N ASP A 132 21.05 -0.26 -11.51
CA ASP A 132 22.14 0.00 -10.58
C ASP A 132 21.98 1.39 -9.92
N PRO A 133 21.43 1.45 -8.70
CA PRO A 133 21.23 2.72 -8.00
C PRO A 133 22.52 3.54 -7.83
N ARG A 134 23.69 2.87 -7.79
CA ARG A 134 24.98 3.53 -7.57
C ARG A 134 25.52 4.21 -8.82
N GLU A 135 24.97 3.94 -10.01
CA GLU A 135 25.34 4.67 -11.22
C GLU A 135 24.86 6.13 -11.19
N LEU A 136 23.70 6.38 -10.59
CA LEU A 136 23.11 7.72 -10.49
C LEU A 136 23.31 8.35 -9.11
N VAL A 137 23.35 7.54 -8.06
CA VAL A 137 23.53 7.97 -6.67
C VAL A 137 24.63 7.10 -6.03
N PRO A 138 25.91 7.47 -6.15
CA PRO A 138 27.05 6.64 -5.73
C PRO A 138 26.98 6.13 -4.29
N GLU A 139 26.40 6.92 -3.39
CA GLU A 139 26.20 6.61 -1.97
C GLU A 139 24.94 5.77 -1.68
N SER A 140 24.18 5.38 -2.71
CA SER A 140 22.94 4.63 -2.54
C SER A 140 23.20 3.26 -1.92
N ASN A 141 22.41 2.94 -0.89
CA ASN A 141 22.36 1.63 -0.27
C ASN A 141 21.21 0.76 -0.81
N MET A 142 20.47 1.25 -1.81
CA MET A 142 19.39 0.50 -2.44
C MET A 142 19.99 -0.68 -3.24
N PRO A 143 19.39 -1.89 -3.19
CA PRO A 143 19.78 -3.00 -4.07
C PRO A 143 19.55 -2.67 -5.55
N GLY A 144 20.32 -3.30 -6.44
CA GLY A 144 20.01 -3.28 -7.88
C GLY A 144 19.02 -4.38 -8.24
N PHE A 145 18.10 -4.09 -9.16
CA PHE A 145 17.03 -4.96 -9.64
C PHE A 145 17.11 -5.19 -11.17
N PRO A 146 18.27 -5.60 -11.72
CA PRO A 146 18.45 -5.74 -13.17
C PRO A 146 17.51 -6.78 -13.81
N TRP A 147 17.09 -7.80 -13.06
CA TRP A 147 16.18 -8.84 -13.54
C TRP A 147 14.82 -8.30 -13.99
N LEU A 148 14.40 -7.14 -13.50
CA LEU A 148 13.14 -6.51 -13.92
C LEU A 148 13.15 -6.18 -15.43
N ALA A 149 14.34 -5.94 -16.01
CA ALA A 149 14.47 -5.69 -17.45
C ALA A 149 14.43 -6.98 -18.30
N GLU A 150 14.71 -8.14 -17.68
CA GLU A 150 14.73 -9.44 -18.35
C GLU A 150 13.40 -10.18 -18.25
N ASN A 151 12.68 -10.00 -17.14
CA ASN A 151 11.40 -10.63 -16.89
C ASN A 151 10.29 -9.94 -17.69
N VAL A 152 9.47 -10.76 -18.36
CA VAL A 152 8.38 -10.30 -19.22
C VAL A 152 7.04 -10.73 -18.63
N LEU A 153 6.08 -9.82 -18.61
CA LEU A 153 4.72 -10.06 -18.14
C LEU A 153 3.93 -10.87 -19.19
N ASP A 154 3.28 -11.95 -18.73
CA ASP A 154 2.38 -12.78 -19.56
C ASP A 154 0.92 -12.29 -19.54
N GLY A 155 0.57 -11.44 -18.57
CA GLY A 155 -0.78 -10.90 -18.36
C GLY A 155 -1.84 -11.94 -17.97
N LYS A 156 -1.45 -13.18 -17.66
CA LYS A 156 -2.38 -14.31 -17.47
C LYS A 156 -3.38 -14.09 -16.34
N LEU A 157 -2.96 -13.41 -15.28
CA LEU A 157 -3.78 -13.16 -14.08
C LEU A 157 -4.30 -11.73 -13.97
N THR A 158 -3.89 -10.83 -14.87
CA THR A 158 -4.16 -9.40 -14.76
C THR A 158 -5.66 -9.11 -14.86
N GLN A 159 -6.37 -9.75 -15.80
CA GLN A 159 -7.82 -9.64 -15.89
C GLN A 159 -8.52 -10.08 -14.58
N GLN A 160 -8.17 -11.26 -14.06
CA GLN A 160 -8.77 -11.81 -12.83
C GLN A 160 -8.47 -10.91 -11.62
N LYS A 161 -7.30 -10.29 -11.59
CA LYS A 161 -6.91 -9.32 -10.56
C LYS A 161 -7.78 -8.07 -10.61
N LEU A 162 -7.99 -7.47 -11.78
CA LEU A 162 -8.85 -6.29 -11.92
C LEU A 162 -10.32 -6.61 -11.58
N GLU A 163 -10.81 -7.78 -12.00
CA GLU A 163 -12.13 -8.28 -11.61
C GLU A 163 -12.26 -8.43 -10.09
N LEU A 164 -11.24 -8.99 -9.43
CA LEU A 164 -11.21 -9.13 -7.97
C LEU A 164 -11.26 -7.78 -7.28
N PHE A 165 -10.47 -6.81 -7.71
CA PHE A 165 -10.47 -5.46 -7.12
C PHE A 165 -11.80 -4.74 -7.33
N ARG A 166 -12.42 -4.91 -8.50
CA ARG A 166 -13.76 -4.38 -8.75
C ARG A 166 -14.81 -5.02 -7.84
N ASN A 167 -14.83 -6.35 -7.80
CA ASN A 167 -15.94 -7.09 -7.19
C ASN A 167 -15.82 -7.17 -5.65
N GLN A 168 -14.60 -7.18 -5.10
CA GLN A 168 -14.36 -7.36 -3.67
C GLN A 168 -13.99 -6.06 -2.94
N PHE A 169 -13.37 -5.10 -3.64
CA PHE A 169 -12.86 -3.87 -3.04
C PHE A 169 -13.53 -2.60 -3.58
N GLY A 170 -14.47 -2.73 -4.53
CA GLY A 170 -15.24 -1.59 -5.05
C GLY A 170 -14.43 -0.63 -5.90
N VAL A 171 -13.27 -1.05 -6.44
CA VAL A 171 -12.48 -0.23 -7.35
C VAL A 171 -13.20 -0.11 -8.69
N PRO A 172 -13.47 1.10 -9.22
CA PRO A 172 -14.39 1.30 -10.33
C PRO A 172 -13.78 1.00 -11.71
N TYR A 173 -13.26 -0.21 -11.91
CA TYR A 173 -12.80 -0.69 -13.22
C TYR A 173 -13.96 -0.88 -14.20
N THR A 174 -13.79 -0.39 -15.44
CA THR A 174 -14.75 -0.62 -16.52
C THR A 174 -14.60 -2.02 -17.11
N ASP A 175 -15.65 -2.52 -17.79
CA ASP A 175 -15.58 -3.81 -18.49
C ASP A 175 -14.49 -3.80 -19.58
N GLU A 176 -14.29 -2.66 -20.24
CA GLU A 176 -13.23 -2.49 -21.25
C GLU A 176 -11.83 -2.61 -20.64
N GLN A 177 -11.59 -1.95 -19.49
CA GLN A 177 -10.30 -2.05 -18.78
C GLN A 177 -10.00 -3.49 -18.37
N ILE A 178 -11.01 -4.24 -17.94
CA ILE A 178 -10.84 -5.64 -17.56
C ILE A 178 -10.61 -6.53 -18.79
N ALA A 179 -11.38 -6.34 -19.85
CA ALA A 179 -11.26 -7.14 -21.07
C ALA A 179 -9.89 -6.96 -21.77
N ASN A 180 -9.36 -5.74 -21.77
CA ASN A 180 -8.07 -5.41 -22.40
C ASN A 180 -6.86 -5.67 -21.48
N ALA A 181 -7.09 -5.96 -20.19
CA ALA A 181 -6.04 -6.03 -19.17
C ALA A 181 -4.84 -6.93 -19.53
N LYS A 182 -5.09 -8.09 -20.15
CA LYS A 182 -4.02 -8.98 -20.61
C LYS A 182 -3.20 -8.35 -21.73
N GLN A 183 -3.88 -7.82 -22.74
CA GLN A 183 -3.24 -7.21 -23.91
C GLN A 183 -2.42 -5.97 -23.52
N ASP A 184 -2.88 -5.21 -22.54
CA ASP A 184 -2.21 -3.98 -22.07
C ASP A 184 -0.85 -4.26 -21.41
N VAL A 185 -0.61 -5.50 -20.94
CA VAL A 185 0.62 -5.86 -20.22
C VAL A 185 1.45 -6.94 -20.93
N GLU A 186 0.85 -7.76 -21.79
CA GLU A 186 1.53 -8.87 -22.45
C GLU A 186 2.74 -8.39 -23.26
N GLY A 187 3.92 -8.95 -22.95
CA GLY A 187 5.17 -8.58 -23.62
C GLY A 187 5.88 -7.35 -23.05
N LYS A 188 5.29 -6.65 -22.05
CA LYS A 188 5.98 -5.61 -21.29
C LYS A 188 6.94 -6.23 -20.29
N THR A 189 8.03 -5.53 -19.98
CA THR A 189 8.95 -5.98 -18.93
C THR A 189 8.42 -5.63 -17.54
N GLU A 190 8.87 -6.34 -16.52
CA GLU A 190 8.60 -5.95 -15.12
C GLU A 190 9.14 -4.54 -14.81
N MET A 191 10.24 -4.14 -15.48
CA MET A 191 10.80 -2.79 -15.41
C MET A 191 9.81 -1.75 -15.95
N ASP A 192 9.16 -2.01 -17.09
CA ASP A 192 8.15 -1.09 -17.62
C ASP A 192 6.95 -0.95 -16.67
N ALA A 193 6.56 -2.05 -16.04
CA ALA A 193 5.46 -2.08 -15.08
C ALA A 193 5.77 -1.29 -13.81
N ILE A 194 6.91 -1.56 -13.16
CA ILE A 194 7.28 -0.84 -11.93
C ILE A 194 7.48 0.65 -12.19
N ILE A 195 8.04 1.03 -13.36
CA ILE A 195 8.17 2.44 -13.74
C ILE A 195 6.79 3.07 -13.90
N ALA A 196 5.85 2.41 -14.61
CA ALA A 196 4.49 2.90 -14.74
C ALA A 196 3.84 3.13 -13.36
N TYR A 197 3.99 2.18 -12.44
CA TYR A 197 3.50 2.33 -11.07
C TYR A 197 4.13 3.53 -10.36
N LEU A 198 5.46 3.66 -10.38
CA LEU A 198 6.14 4.79 -9.74
C LEU A 198 5.70 6.13 -10.32
N GLN A 199 5.50 6.22 -11.64
CA GLN A 199 5.00 7.43 -12.30
C GLN A 199 3.57 7.78 -11.91
N SER A 200 2.76 6.79 -11.54
CA SER A 200 1.39 7.00 -11.07
C SER A 200 1.31 7.59 -9.66
N LEU A 201 2.38 7.49 -8.84
CA LEU A 201 2.33 7.87 -7.43
C LEU A 201 2.17 9.39 -7.25
N GLY A 202 1.07 9.77 -6.58
CA GLY A 202 0.73 11.16 -6.28
C GLY A 202 -0.01 11.90 -7.40
N HIS A 203 -0.44 11.22 -8.46
CA HIS A 203 -1.14 11.83 -9.60
C HIS A 203 -2.39 12.62 -9.21
N ALA A 204 -3.12 12.18 -8.17
CA ALA A 204 -4.38 12.79 -7.75
C ALA A 204 -4.22 14.13 -7.00
N MET A 205 -2.98 14.48 -6.61
CA MET A 205 -2.66 15.68 -5.82
C MET A 205 -1.82 16.70 -6.61
N LYS A 206 -1.77 16.55 -7.93
CA LYS A 206 -1.15 17.51 -8.85
C LYS A 206 -2.05 18.71 -9.10
#